data_AF-A0A5D6Y0S9-F1
#
_entry.id   AF-A0A5D6Y0S9-F1
#
_cell.length_a   1.000
_cell.length_b   1.000
_cell.length_c   1.000
_cell.angle_alpha   90.00
_cell.angle_beta   90.00
_cell.angle_gamma   90.00
#
_symmetry.space_group_name_H-M   'P 1'
#
loop_
_entity.id
_entity.type
_entity.pdbx_description
1 polymer ?
#
loop_
_entity_poly.entity_id
_entity_poly.type
_entity_poly.pdbx_seq_one_letter_code
_entity_poly.pdbx_strand_id
1 'polypeptide(L)'
;MTREEKQVSLTTAFLILTVADTAERRRGKGIRNRFAYYLPLLGEVCRDAFCAVYEISTPTFAAYRNRIARGDIDPARHGFAKNTNAARIGDDRVAAWFHRMAGVIGEVVPLRVQRVHKVNGVVVKRVSKIDHILLPAYYTWEDLYKHMLDRDDKPPSERLPSMRSFRRALTELCPTIKIHSPRDHICDDCVLMKNAMSRSNTAMMAEQLGFHATRARAMRDVVSATRDAAVSFLCASLERDDFAFSDYKSVVTQVYNNVKGIQKYNTFTTRSSIPGVVVCQRTPDSPPNVFDIRKAAAGKRLGKEAILDLYDNAADLPPPPLHAEKLQHIHQNLHPYVPIEYTDDPMYHELTAEEESAARSIRKSRLAANE
;
A
#
# COMPACT_ATOMS: atom_id res chain seq x y z
N MET A 1 -25.53 0.02 -29.26
CA MET A 1 -25.95 -0.47 -27.94
C MET A 1 -26.52 -1.86 -28.11
N THR A 2 -26.12 -2.80 -27.27
CA THR A 2 -26.77 -4.10 -27.18
C THR A 2 -28.21 -3.92 -26.69
N ARG A 3 -29.06 -4.94 -26.87
CA ARG A 3 -30.47 -4.90 -26.44
C ARG A 3 -30.61 -4.63 -24.94
N GLU A 4 -29.72 -5.21 -24.14
CA GLU A 4 -29.69 -5.03 -22.68
C GLU A 4 -29.25 -3.61 -22.29
N GLU A 5 -28.18 -3.09 -22.88
CA GLU A 5 -27.73 -1.71 -22.67
C GLU A 5 -28.83 -0.71 -23.04
N LYS A 6 -29.54 -0.97 -24.13
CA LYS A 6 -30.65 -0.14 -24.62
C LYS A 6 -31.81 -0.11 -23.63
N GLN A 7 -32.15 -1.27 -23.07
CA GLN A 7 -33.19 -1.40 -22.05
C GLN A 7 -32.79 -0.70 -20.73
N VAL A 8 -31.54 -0.86 -20.28
CA VAL A 8 -31.03 -0.22 -19.05
C VAL A 8 -31.00 1.30 -19.21
N SER A 9 -30.46 1.80 -20.32
CA SER A 9 -30.39 3.23 -20.62
C SER A 9 -31.77 3.86 -20.76
N LEU A 10 -32.70 3.19 -21.47
CA LEU A 10 -34.07 3.66 -21.63
C LEU A 10 -34.79 3.75 -20.28
N THR A 11 -34.66 2.72 -19.45
CA THR A 11 -35.28 2.68 -18.10
C THR A 11 -34.72 3.78 -17.21
N THR A 12 -33.40 3.99 -17.26
CA THR A 12 -32.71 5.05 -16.51
C THR A 12 -33.17 6.45 -16.95
N ALA A 13 -33.28 6.69 -18.25
CA ALA A 13 -33.77 7.94 -18.79
C ALA A 13 -35.22 8.23 -18.35
N PHE A 14 -36.11 7.24 -18.38
CA PHE A 14 -37.48 7.40 -17.89
C PHE A 14 -37.55 7.71 -16.39
N LEU A 15 -36.66 7.15 -15.55
CA LEU A 15 -36.61 7.47 -14.12
C LEU A 15 -36.18 8.91 -13.88
N ILE A 16 -35.19 9.40 -14.62
CA ILE A 16 -34.80 10.81 -14.56
C ILE A 16 -36.00 11.70 -14.88
N LEU A 17 -36.85 11.31 -15.84
CA LEU A 17 -38.09 12.02 -16.16
C LEU A 17 -39.16 11.97 -15.05
N THR A 18 -39.11 11.01 -14.12
CA THR A 18 -40.01 10.99 -12.95
C THR A 18 -39.56 11.90 -11.82
N VAL A 19 -38.26 12.18 -11.71
CA VAL A 19 -37.66 13.00 -10.66
C VAL A 19 -37.42 14.44 -11.13
N ALA A 20 -37.14 14.63 -12.42
CA ALA A 20 -36.97 15.95 -13.03
C ALA A 20 -38.31 16.69 -13.04
N ASP A 21 -38.38 17.73 -12.22
CA ASP A 21 -39.53 18.60 -12.01
C ASP A 21 -40.14 19.07 -13.34
N THR A 22 -41.45 18.91 -13.51
CA THR A 22 -42.13 19.23 -14.77
C THR A 22 -42.26 20.75 -14.93
N ALA A 23 -41.64 21.32 -15.95
CA ALA A 23 -41.78 22.75 -16.23
C ALA A 23 -43.23 23.09 -16.63
N GLU A 24 -43.97 23.77 -15.74
CA GLU A 24 -45.24 24.40 -16.07
C GLU A 24 -44.99 25.59 -17.02
N ARG A 25 -45.56 25.56 -18.22
CA ARG A 25 -45.71 26.76 -19.05
C ARG A 25 -47.19 27.02 -19.31
N ARG A 26 -47.66 28.20 -18.90
CA ARG A 26 -49.01 28.69 -19.20
C ARG A 26 -49.00 29.37 -20.58
N ARG A 27 -49.79 28.87 -21.52
CA ARG A 27 -50.17 29.59 -22.75
C ARG A 27 -51.67 29.39 -22.98
N GLY A 28 -52.46 30.45 -22.77
CA GLY A 28 -53.93 30.41 -22.86
C GLY A 28 -54.63 29.82 -21.63
N LYS A 29 -55.95 29.54 -21.76
CA LYS A 29 -56.87 29.11 -20.69
C LYS A 29 -56.64 27.69 -20.11
N GLY A 30 -55.54 27.01 -20.43
CA GLY A 30 -55.28 25.65 -19.98
C GLY A 30 -53.84 25.42 -19.50
N ILE A 31 -53.70 24.76 -18.34
CA ILE A 31 -52.43 24.26 -17.84
C ILE A 31 -52.10 22.99 -18.63
N ARG A 32 -50.96 22.97 -19.33
CA ARG A 32 -50.42 21.77 -19.96
C ARG A 32 -49.04 21.49 -19.37
N ASN A 33 -48.91 20.36 -18.68
CA ASN A 33 -47.61 19.88 -18.20
C ASN A 33 -46.80 19.42 -19.39
N ARG A 34 -45.75 20.15 -19.76
CA ARG A 34 -44.80 19.71 -20.79
C ARG A 34 -43.57 19.15 -20.09
N PHE A 35 -43.22 17.92 -20.43
CA PHE A 35 -42.05 17.23 -19.90
C PHE A 35 -40.81 17.68 -20.68
N ALA A 36 -39.73 18.00 -19.98
CA ALA A 36 -38.41 18.12 -20.59
C ALA A 36 -37.83 16.71 -20.71
N TYR A 37 -37.67 16.21 -21.94
CA TYR A 37 -37.05 14.89 -22.14
C TYR A 37 -35.54 15.06 -22.01
N TYR A 38 -34.85 14.20 -21.28
CA TYR A 38 -33.42 14.34 -21.05
C TYR A 38 -32.68 13.12 -21.55
N LEU A 39 -31.64 13.32 -22.36
CA LEU A 39 -30.73 12.28 -22.78
C LEU A 39 -29.37 12.47 -22.10
N PRO A 40 -28.75 11.40 -21.56
CA PRO A 40 -27.39 11.47 -21.04
C PRO A 40 -26.45 12.08 -22.08
N LEU A 41 -25.61 13.04 -21.66
CA LEU A 41 -24.65 13.81 -22.47
C LEU A 41 -25.23 14.87 -23.44
N LEU A 42 -26.47 14.73 -23.89
CA LEU A 42 -27.09 15.67 -24.84
C LEU A 42 -27.98 16.73 -24.18
N GLY A 43 -28.45 16.48 -22.96
CA GLY A 43 -29.30 17.42 -22.24
C GLY A 43 -30.78 17.28 -22.62
N GLU A 44 -31.50 18.41 -22.57
CA GLU A 44 -32.93 18.46 -22.92
C GLU A 44 -33.17 18.27 -24.42
N VAL A 45 -34.09 17.37 -24.76
CA VAL A 45 -34.49 17.02 -26.13
C VAL A 45 -36.01 17.01 -26.28
N CYS A 46 -36.49 17.02 -27.53
CA CYS A 46 -37.92 16.83 -27.82
C CYS A 46 -38.31 15.34 -27.75
N ARG A 47 -39.61 15.08 -27.66
CA ARG A 47 -40.17 13.70 -27.60
C ARG A 47 -39.71 12.86 -28.79
N ASP A 48 -39.75 13.43 -29.98
CA ASP A 48 -39.48 12.70 -31.22
C ASP A 48 -37.99 12.35 -31.32
N ALA A 49 -37.09 13.25 -30.91
CA ALA A 49 -35.67 12.97 -30.80
C ALA A 49 -35.37 11.89 -29.75
N PHE A 50 -36.06 11.92 -28.61
CA PHE A 50 -35.93 10.88 -27.59
C PHE A 50 -36.37 9.50 -28.11
N CYS A 51 -37.53 9.45 -28.77
CA CYS A 51 -38.05 8.23 -29.40
C CYS A 51 -37.11 7.71 -30.49
N ALA A 52 -36.54 8.59 -31.30
CA ALA A 52 -35.60 8.24 -32.36
C ALA A 52 -34.31 7.62 -31.81
N VAL A 53 -33.71 8.20 -30.76
CA VAL A 53 -32.47 7.70 -30.15
C VAL A 53 -32.63 6.28 -29.57
N TYR A 54 -33.80 5.99 -29.00
CA TYR A 54 -34.11 4.66 -28.49
C TYR A 54 -34.85 3.77 -29.51
N GLU A 55 -35.04 4.21 -30.74
CA GLU A 55 -35.82 3.53 -31.80
C GLU A 55 -37.14 2.95 -31.27
N ILE A 56 -37.86 3.71 -30.45
CA ILE A 56 -39.15 3.34 -29.88
C ILE A 56 -40.25 4.18 -30.49
N SER A 57 -41.42 3.58 -30.67
CA SER A 57 -42.59 4.33 -31.12
C SER A 57 -43.19 5.17 -29.99
N THR A 58 -43.87 6.23 -30.39
CA THR A 58 -44.62 7.15 -29.53
C THR A 58 -45.62 6.45 -28.59
N PRO A 59 -46.36 5.39 -29.02
CA PRO A 59 -47.20 4.57 -28.13
C PRO A 59 -46.39 3.73 -27.12
N THR A 60 -45.31 3.09 -27.56
CA THR A 60 -44.43 2.29 -26.69
C THR A 60 -43.85 3.16 -25.58
N PHE A 61 -43.42 4.37 -25.91
CA PHE A 61 -42.99 5.37 -24.94
C PHE A 61 -44.06 5.66 -23.86
N ALA A 62 -45.32 5.82 -24.27
CA ALA A 62 -46.43 6.07 -23.34
C ALA A 62 -46.71 4.87 -22.43
N ALA A 63 -46.58 3.64 -22.96
CA ALA A 63 -46.74 2.41 -22.18
C ALA A 63 -45.66 2.27 -21.09
N TYR A 64 -44.38 2.49 -21.43
CA TYR A 64 -43.29 2.45 -20.45
C TYR A 64 -43.47 3.48 -19.35
N ARG A 65 -43.86 4.70 -19.71
CA ARG A 65 -44.18 5.75 -18.74
C ARG A 65 -45.30 5.35 -17.79
N ASN A 66 -46.40 4.79 -18.32
CA ASN A 66 -47.53 4.39 -17.48
C ASN A 66 -47.15 3.26 -16.52
N ARG A 67 -46.30 2.33 -16.94
CA ARG A 67 -45.78 1.25 -16.10
C ARG A 67 -44.90 1.77 -14.96
N ILE A 68 -44.03 2.74 -15.23
CA ILE A 68 -43.21 3.39 -14.19
C ILE A 68 -44.08 4.19 -13.23
N ALA A 69 -45.07 4.95 -13.73
CA ALA A 69 -45.99 5.72 -12.89
C ALA A 69 -46.86 4.82 -11.98
N ARG A 70 -47.11 3.57 -12.39
CA ARG A 70 -47.81 2.55 -11.59
C ARG A 70 -46.87 1.79 -10.64
N GLY A 71 -45.56 1.96 -10.77
CA GLY A 71 -44.56 1.21 -10.00
C GLY A 71 -44.28 -0.20 -10.53
N ASP A 72 -44.77 -0.56 -11.73
CA ASP A 72 -44.58 -1.89 -12.34
C ASP A 72 -43.14 -2.12 -12.84
N ILE A 73 -42.36 -1.05 -12.96
CA ILE A 73 -40.95 -1.07 -13.34
C ILE A 73 -40.22 -0.25 -12.28
N ASP A 74 -39.62 -0.94 -11.31
CA ASP A 74 -38.73 -0.37 -10.31
C ASP A 74 -37.31 -0.91 -10.58
N PRO A 75 -36.30 -0.06 -10.81
CA PRO A 75 -34.92 -0.54 -10.88
C PRO A 75 -34.51 -1.11 -9.52
N ALA A 76 -33.60 -2.09 -9.53
CA ALA A 76 -32.86 -2.42 -8.31
C ALA A 76 -32.22 -1.12 -7.79
N ARG A 77 -32.52 -0.75 -6.55
CA ARG A 77 -31.92 0.41 -5.87
C ARG A 77 -30.40 0.26 -5.87
N HIS A 78 -29.73 0.87 -6.84
CA HIS A 78 -28.28 1.02 -6.81
C HIS A 78 -27.96 2.41 -6.27
N GLY A 79 -27.33 2.44 -5.10
CA GLY A 79 -26.92 3.66 -4.39
C GLY A 79 -27.88 4.08 -3.26
N PHE A 80 -27.32 4.29 -2.06
CA PHE A 80 -27.94 4.71 -0.79
C PHE A 80 -28.48 3.66 0.18
N ALA A 81 -28.55 2.37 -0.17
CA ALA A 81 -28.37 1.37 0.88
C ALA A 81 -26.91 1.48 1.33
N LYS A 82 -26.66 2.00 2.54
CA LYS A 82 -25.30 2.02 3.12
C LYS A 82 -24.69 0.65 2.89
N ASN A 83 -23.58 0.58 2.16
CA ASN A 83 -22.87 -0.66 1.89
C ASN A 83 -22.62 -1.34 3.24
N THR A 84 -23.31 -2.45 3.52
CA THR A 84 -23.13 -3.22 4.77
C THR A 84 -21.70 -3.74 4.89
N ASN A 85 -20.96 -3.89 3.78
CA ASN A 85 -19.52 -4.18 3.82
C ASN A 85 -18.66 -2.99 4.23
N ALA A 86 -19.11 -1.74 4.05
CA ALA A 86 -18.38 -0.56 4.51
C ALA A 86 -18.51 -0.38 6.03
N ALA A 87 -19.65 -0.75 6.62
CA ALA A 87 -19.82 -0.81 8.08
C ALA A 87 -18.90 -1.84 8.78
N ARG A 88 -18.27 -2.73 8.00
CA ARG A 88 -17.35 -3.76 8.48
C ARG A 88 -15.88 -3.33 8.48
N ILE A 89 -15.58 -2.15 7.95
CA ILE A 89 -14.25 -1.52 8.03
C ILE A 89 -14.27 -0.70 9.32
N GLY A 90 -13.42 -1.07 10.29
CA GLY A 90 -13.34 -0.41 11.60
C GLY A 90 -12.66 0.96 11.52
N ASP A 91 -13.26 1.92 10.80
CA ASP A 91 -12.70 3.26 10.58
C ASP A 91 -12.40 3.97 11.91
N ASP A 92 -13.24 3.79 12.94
CA ASP A 92 -13.00 4.33 14.29
C ASP A 92 -11.75 3.76 14.96
N ARG A 93 -11.46 2.46 14.76
CA ARG A 93 -10.25 1.83 15.32
C ARG A 93 -9.00 2.26 14.57
N VAL A 94 -9.10 2.47 13.25
CA VAL A 94 -8.03 3.03 12.42
C VAL A 94 -7.73 4.46 12.85
N ALA A 95 -8.76 5.28 13.09
CA ALA A 95 -8.60 6.62 13.64
C ALA A 95 -7.99 6.62 15.05
N ALA A 96 -8.44 5.73 15.94
CA ALA A 96 -7.89 5.60 17.28
C ALA A 96 -6.41 5.18 17.27
N TRP A 97 -6.03 4.24 16.39
CA TRP A 97 -4.63 3.89 16.16
C TRP A 97 -3.82 5.10 15.67
N PHE A 98 -4.36 5.85 14.70
CA PHE A 98 -3.68 7.01 14.12
C PHE A 98 -3.45 8.11 15.15
N HIS A 99 -4.43 8.38 16.02
CA HIS A 99 -4.26 9.31 17.15
C HIS A 99 -3.19 8.87 18.13
N ARG A 100 -3.15 7.58 18.51
CA ARG A 100 -2.12 7.06 19.43
C ARG A 100 -0.72 7.21 18.83
N MET A 101 -0.56 6.77 17.59
CA MET A 101 0.73 6.86 16.89
C MET A 101 1.15 8.32 16.72
N ALA A 102 0.26 9.20 16.26
CA ALA A 102 0.55 10.63 16.11
C ALA A 102 0.89 11.32 17.44
N GLY A 103 0.30 10.89 18.56
CA GLY A 103 0.65 11.41 19.88
C GLY A 103 2.06 11.02 20.35
N VAL A 104 2.63 9.94 19.80
CA VAL A 104 4.00 9.49 20.12
C VAL A 104 5.03 10.18 19.25
N ILE A 105 4.75 10.30 17.94
CA ILE A 105 5.77 10.75 16.96
C ILE A 105 5.55 12.17 16.44
N GLY A 106 4.36 12.73 16.65
CA GLY A 106 3.96 14.01 16.08
C GLY A 106 4.23 15.18 17.02
N GLU A 107 4.51 16.34 16.44
CA GLU A 107 4.69 17.60 17.14
C GLU A 107 3.37 18.37 17.20
N VAL A 108 3.00 18.91 18.36
CA VAL A 108 1.81 19.76 18.51
C VAL A 108 2.16 21.18 18.07
N VAL A 109 1.54 21.63 16.98
CA VAL A 109 1.78 22.95 16.38
C VAL A 109 0.47 23.74 16.27
N PRO A 110 0.41 24.98 16.82
CA PRO A 110 -0.77 25.83 16.74
C PRO A 110 -0.89 26.48 15.35
N LEU A 111 -1.60 25.83 14.43
CA LEU A 111 -1.80 26.36 13.08
C LEU A 111 -2.92 27.40 13.03
N ARG A 112 -2.67 28.48 12.29
CA ARG A 112 -3.69 29.50 11.98
C ARG A 112 -4.65 28.93 10.94
N VAL A 113 -5.90 28.76 11.34
CA VAL A 113 -7.00 28.36 10.45
C VAL A 113 -7.87 29.58 10.18
N GLN A 114 -8.02 29.92 8.89
CA GLN A 114 -9.02 30.90 8.48
C GLN A 114 -10.34 30.18 8.25
N ARG A 115 -11.34 30.47 9.06
CA ARG A 115 -12.72 30.06 8.80
C ARG A 115 -13.49 31.20 8.19
N VAL A 116 -14.15 30.91 7.09
CA VAL A 116 -15.05 31.84 6.42
C VAL A 116 -16.46 31.55 6.89
N HIS A 117 -17.07 32.50 7.57
CA HIS A 117 -18.47 32.43 7.97
C HIS A 117 -19.28 33.44 7.17
N LYS A 118 -20.51 33.08 6.79
CA LYS A 118 -21.49 34.06 6.31
C LYS A 118 -22.38 34.45 7.48
N VAL A 119 -22.30 35.70 7.90
CA VAL A 119 -23.21 36.27 8.89
C VAL A 119 -23.97 37.39 8.18
N ASN A 120 -25.30 37.26 8.09
CA ASN A 120 -26.19 38.25 7.44
C ASN A 120 -25.76 38.63 6.02
N GLY A 121 -25.37 37.65 5.19
CA GLY A 121 -24.96 37.87 3.80
C GLY A 121 -23.53 38.43 3.63
N VAL A 122 -22.88 38.86 4.71
CA VAL A 122 -21.49 39.35 4.70
C VAL A 122 -20.53 38.20 5.02
N VAL A 123 -19.49 38.08 4.20
CA VAL A 123 -18.44 37.07 4.37
C VAL A 123 -17.44 37.57 5.43
N VAL A 124 -17.51 37.00 6.63
CA VAL A 124 -16.61 37.31 7.74
C VAL A 124 -15.54 36.24 7.83
N LYS A 125 -14.27 36.63 7.64
CA LYS A 125 -13.11 35.75 7.82
C LYS A 125 -12.65 35.82 9.27
N ARG A 126 -12.85 34.75 10.05
CA ARG A 126 -12.36 34.63 11.42
C ARG A 126 -11.11 33.75 11.42
N VAL A 127 -10.01 34.28 11.96
CA VAL A 127 -8.75 33.54 12.12
C VAL A 127 -8.70 32.97 13.51
N SER A 128 -8.64 31.64 13.63
CA SER A 128 -8.48 30.93 14.91
C SER A 128 -7.22 30.09 14.87
N LYS A 129 -6.47 30.04 15.98
CA LYS A 129 -5.38 29.07 16.14
C LYS A 129 -5.98 27.75 16.61
N ILE A 130 -5.69 26.67 15.92
CA ILE A 130 -6.13 25.31 16.29
C ILE A 130 -4.87 24.45 16.34
N ASP A 131 -4.70 23.74 17.44
CA ASP A 131 -3.58 22.82 17.61
C ASP A 131 -3.74 21.65 16.65
N HIS A 132 -2.70 21.46 15.84
CA HIS A 132 -2.57 20.32 14.94
C HIS A 132 -1.42 19.45 15.42
N ILE A 133 -1.49 18.16 15.11
CA ILE A 133 -0.35 17.27 15.29
C ILE A 133 0.31 17.10 13.92
N LEU A 134 1.56 17.52 13.81
CA LEU A 134 2.35 17.40 12.59
C LEU A 134 3.28 16.18 12.69
N LEU A 135 3.06 15.21 11.80
CA LEU A 135 3.93 14.06 11.63
C LEU A 135 5.16 14.47 10.81
N PRO A 136 6.34 13.87 11.05
CA PRO A 136 7.54 14.15 10.27
C PRO A 136 7.35 13.99 8.75
N ALA A 137 7.99 14.84 7.95
CA ALA A 137 7.79 14.84 6.49
C ALA A 137 8.33 13.59 5.76
N TYR A 138 9.17 12.80 6.42
CA TYR A 138 9.65 11.53 5.85
C TYR A 138 8.59 10.44 5.86
N TYR A 139 7.48 10.60 6.60
CA TYR A 139 6.36 9.67 6.51
C TYR A 139 5.55 9.92 5.25
N THR A 140 5.33 8.88 4.46
CA THR A 140 4.32 8.88 3.40
C THR A 140 3.04 8.20 3.88
N TRP A 141 1.93 8.43 3.16
CA TRP A 141 0.69 7.65 3.40
C TRP A 141 0.91 6.14 3.24
N GLU A 142 1.88 5.73 2.41
CA GLU A 142 2.31 4.34 2.24
C GLU A 142 2.98 3.77 3.48
N ASP A 143 3.90 4.51 4.07
CA ASP A 143 4.59 4.08 5.29
C ASP A 143 3.61 3.97 6.46
N LEU A 144 2.72 4.96 6.62
CA LEU A 144 1.68 4.95 7.64
C LEU A 144 0.75 3.75 7.48
N TYR A 145 0.39 3.41 6.24
CA TYR A 145 -0.44 2.24 5.99
C TYR A 145 0.29 0.94 6.33
N LYS A 146 1.58 0.80 5.99
CA LYS A 146 2.39 -0.36 6.38
C LYS A 146 2.45 -0.51 7.90
N HIS A 147 2.70 0.56 8.64
CA HIS A 147 2.65 0.56 10.11
C HIS A 147 1.28 0.15 10.67
N MET A 148 0.20 0.52 10.00
CA MET A 148 -1.15 0.08 10.39
C MET A 148 -1.37 -1.41 10.10
N LEU A 149 -0.79 -1.96 9.03
CA LEU A 149 -0.91 -3.38 8.70
C LEU A 149 -0.16 -4.27 9.69
N ASP A 150 0.99 -3.81 10.17
CA ASP A 150 1.90 -4.52 11.07
C ASP A 150 1.50 -4.45 12.55
N ARG A 151 0.28 -3.97 12.84
CA ARG A 151 -0.19 -3.82 14.22
C ARG A 151 -0.56 -5.17 14.85
N ASP A 152 0.00 -5.45 16.02
CA ASP A 152 -0.26 -6.67 16.78
C ASP A 152 -1.70 -6.75 17.35
N ASP A 153 -2.41 -5.62 17.46
CA ASP A 153 -3.76 -5.52 18.06
C ASP A 153 -4.91 -5.80 17.07
N LYS A 154 -4.60 -6.39 15.91
CA LYS A 154 -5.59 -6.71 14.87
C LYS A 154 -6.40 -7.98 15.23
N PRO A 155 -7.74 -7.92 15.26
CA PRO A 155 -8.59 -9.10 15.39
C PRO A 155 -8.45 -10.00 14.15
N PRO A 156 -8.46 -11.34 14.32
CA PRO A 156 -8.31 -12.29 13.21
C PRO A 156 -9.32 -12.11 12.07
N SER A 157 -10.53 -11.61 12.38
CA SER A 157 -11.63 -11.44 11.43
C SER A 157 -11.80 -10.02 10.88
N GLU A 158 -10.91 -9.08 11.21
CA GLU A 158 -11.03 -7.68 10.79
C GLU A 158 -10.56 -7.49 9.35
N ARG A 159 -11.47 -6.98 8.51
CA ARG A 159 -11.16 -6.63 7.13
C ARG A 159 -10.41 -5.31 7.13
N LEU A 160 -9.19 -5.32 6.62
CA LEU A 160 -8.37 -4.12 6.54
C LEU A 160 -8.87 -3.19 5.43
N PRO A 161 -8.87 -1.86 5.67
CA PRO A 161 -9.18 -0.90 4.62
C PRO A 161 -8.14 -0.99 3.52
N SER A 162 -8.54 -0.74 2.26
CA SER A 162 -7.55 -0.46 1.21
C SER A 162 -6.81 0.84 1.49
N MET A 163 -5.61 1.02 0.94
CA MET A 163 -4.84 2.28 1.03
C MET A 163 -5.70 3.53 0.77
N ARG A 164 -6.52 3.49 -0.29
CA ARG A 164 -7.39 4.61 -0.67
C ARG A 164 -8.47 4.88 0.39
N SER A 165 -9.04 3.82 0.96
CA SER A 165 -10.05 3.92 2.01
C SER A 165 -9.43 4.39 3.32
N PHE A 166 -8.25 3.88 3.68
CA PHE A 166 -7.44 4.28 4.82
C PHE A 166 -7.14 5.79 4.78
N ARG A 167 -6.58 6.27 3.67
CA ARG A 167 -6.28 7.69 3.49
C ARG A 167 -7.54 8.56 3.59
N ARG A 168 -8.64 8.15 2.96
CA ARG A 168 -9.92 8.87 3.04
C ARG A 168 -10.43 8.94 4.47
N ALA A 169 -10.52 7.79 5.15
CA ALA A 169 -11.03 7.69 6.52
C ALA A 169 -10.21 8.57 7.47
N LEU A 170 -8.88 8.53 7.40
CA LEU A 170 -8.03 9.37 8.26
C LEU A 170 -8.13 10.86 7.92
N THR A 171 -8.28 11.22 6.65
CA THR A 171 -8.46 12.64 6.27
C THR A 171 -9.79 13.18 6.79
N GLU A 172 -10.83 12.35 6.83
CA GLU A 172 -12.18 12.73 7.30
C GLU A 172 -12.29 12.70 8.83
N LEU A 173 -11.75 11.67 9.49
CA LEU A 173 -11.88 11.45 10.94
C LEU A 173 -10.80 12.17 11.76
N CYS A 174 -9.62 12.40 11.18
CA CYS A 174 -8.47 13.02 11.86
C CYS A 174 -7.95 14.27 11.14
N PRO A 175 -8.78 15.30 10.87
CA PRO A 175 -8.40 16.47 10.06
C PRO A 175 -7.31 17.35 10.71
N THR A 176 -7.10 17.21 12.03
CA THR A 176 -6.09 17.95 12.80
C THR A 176 -4.71 17.28 12.80
N ILE A 177 -4.60 16.04 12.31
CA ILE A 177 -3.32 15.36 12.16
C ILE A 177 -2.87 15.49 10.70
N LYS A 178 -1.66 16.01 10.48
CA LYS A 178 -1.12 16.24 9.12
C LYS A 178 0.31 15.78 9.02
N ILE A 179 0.72 15.38 7.82
CA ILE A 179 2.13 15.11 7.51
C ILE A 179 2.79 16.45 7.15
N HIS A 180 3.95 16.71 7.73
CA HIS A 180 4.74 17.89 7.43
C HIS A 180 5.07 17.94 5.93
N SER A 181 5.01 19.14 5.35
CA SER A 181 5.51 19.34 3.98
C SER A 181 7.03 19.16 3.96
N PRO A 182 7.60 18.38 3.01
CA PRO A 182 9.05 18.19 2.89
C PRO A 182 9.83 19.50 2.66
N ARG A 183 9.15 20.53 2.12
CA ARG A 183 9.75 21.85 1.86
C ARG A 183 9.88 22.71 3.11
N ASP A 184 9.16 22.34 4.17
CA ASP A 184 8.96 23.16 5.36
C ASP A 184 9.67 22.55 6.58
N HIS A 185 10.68 21.69 6.41
CA HIS A 185 11.52 21.15 7.52
C HIS A 185 12.26 22.21 8.38
N ILE A 186 11.94 23.48 8.18
CA ILE A 186 12.33 24.61 8.98
C ILE A 186 11.16 24.89 9.92
N CYS A 187 11.33 24.64 11.22
CA CYS A 187 10.30 24.96 12.22
C CYS A 187 9.87 26.44 12.14
N ASP A 188 8.67 26.75 12.63
CA ASP A 188 8.11 28.11 12.60
C ASP A 188 9.04 29.14 13.23
N ASP A 189 9.76 28.80 14.30
CA ASP A 189 10.73 29.68 14.94
C ASP A 189 11.92 30.01 14.03
N CYS A 190 12.41 29.03 13.26
CA CYS A 190 13.44 29.26 12.24
C CYS A 190 12.92 30.08 11.04
N VAL A 191 11.64 29.93 10.66
CA VAL A 191 11.02 30.76 9.62
C VAL A 191 10.85 32.21 10.10
N LEU A 192 10.37 32.39 11.33
CA LEU A 192 10.23 33.70 11.98
C LEU A 192 11.59 34.37 12.14
N MET A 193 12.61 33.63 12.57
CA MET A 193 13.97 34.13 12.72
C MET A 193 14.59 34.46 11.37
N LYS A 194 14.39 33.66 10.32
CA LYS A 194 14.80 33.99 8.94
C LYS A 194 14.17 35.31 8.47
N ASN A 195 12.87 35.49 8.72
CA ASN A 195 12.13 36.70 8.35
C ASN A 195 12.53 37.93 9.20
N ALA A 196 12.98 37.71 10.45
CA ALA A 196 13.51 38.77 11.32
C ALA A 196 14.92 39.16 10.89
N MET A 197 15.80 38.19 10.63
CA MET A 197 17.17 38.42 10.15
C MET A 197 17.21 39.09 8.78
N SER A 198 16.23 38.83 7.91
CA SER A 198 16.11 39.55 6.63
C SER A 198 15.78 41.03 6.79
N ARG A 199 15.30 41.45 7.97
CA ARG A 199 14.98 42.86 8.30
C ARG A 199 16.07 43.52 9.15
N SER A 200 16.73 42.77 10.03
CA SER A 200 17.85 43.23 10.85
C SER A 200 18.68 42.05 11.33
N ASN A 201 20.00 42.07 11.11
CA ASN A 201 20.89 41.00 11.56
C ASN A 201 21.73 41.48 12.75
N THR A 202 21.55 40.86 13.92
CA THR A 202 22.27 41.20 15.16
C THR A 202 23.00 39.98 15.70
N ALA A 203 24.09 40.19 16.46
CA ALA A 203 24.85 39.11 17.07
C ALA A 203 23.98 38.19 17.95
N MET A 204 23.03 38.77 18.70
CA MET A 204 22.08 38.02 19.54
C MET A 204 21.14 37.13 18.72
N MET A 205 20.66 37.58 17.54
CA MET A 205 19.85 36.75 16.64
C MET A 205 20.68 35.62 16.01
N ALA A 206 21.96 35.87 15.71
CA ALA A 206 22.88 34.85 15.22
C ALA A 206 23.19 33.79 16.29
N GLU A 207 23.36 34.19 17.55
CA GLU A 207 23.53 33.29 18.69
C GLU A 207 22.27 32.47 18.97
N GLN A 208 21.08 33.08 18.93
CA GLN A 208 19.81 32.37 19.07
C GLN A 208 19.57 31.37 17.94
N LEU A 209 19.90 31.72 16.68
CA LEU A 209 19.92 30.78 15.57
C LEU A 209 20.93 29.66 15.79
N GLY A 210 22.10 29.99 16.33
CA GLY A 210 23.13 29.03 16.73
C GLY A 210 22.57 27.99 17.70
N PHE A 211 21.92 28.45 18.78
CA PHE A 211 21.28 27.62 19.80
C PHE A 211 20.13 26.78 19.25
N HIS A 212 19.25 27.38 18.42
CA HIS A 212 18.13 26.68 17.82
C HIS A 212 18.59 25.64 16.77
N ALA A 213 19.71 25.90 16.10
CA ALA A 213 20.36 24.95 15.20
C ALA A 213 21.20 23.91 15.95
N THR A 214 21.39 23.99 17.27
CA THR A 214 22.15 23.01 18.05
C THR A 214 21.51 21.63 17.98
N ARG A 215 20.18 21.53 18.08
CA ARG A 215 19.48 20.24 17.91
C ARG A 215 19.58 19.71 16.48
N ALA A 216 19.54 20.59 15.48
CA ALA A 216 19.68 20.22 14.08
C ALA A 216 21.12 19.85 13.71
N ARG A 217 22.13 20.45 14.37
CA ARG A 217 23.53 20.06 14.30
C ARG A 217 23.74 18.73 14.99
N ALA A 218 23.30 18.57 16.23
CA ALA A 218 23.33 17.30 16.94
C ALA A 218 22.62 16.19 16.14
N MET A 219 21.48 16.48 15.48
CA MET A 219 20.83 15.50 14.62
C MET A 219 21.61 15.25 13.32
N ARG A 220 22.29 16.26 12.76
CA ARG A 220 23.21 16.07 11.64
C ARG A 220 24.45 15.28 12.04
N ASP A 221 24.95 15.47 13.25
CA ASP A 221 26.06 14.76 13.85
C ASP A 221 25.62 13.33 14.22
N VAL A 222 24.36 13.13 14.60
CA VAL A 222 23.75 11.80 14.78
C VAL A 222 23.50 11.14 13.45
N VAL A 223 23.01 11.85 12.43
CA VAL A 223 22.80 11.34 11.06
C VAL A 223 24.13 11.08 10.38
N SER A 224 25.15 11.91 10.60
CA SER A 224 26.51 11.65 10.14
C SER A 224 27.09 10.52 10.97
N ALA A 225 26.91 10.45 12.28
CA ALA A 225 27.36 9.31 13.07
C ALA A 225 26.56 8.03 12.79
N THR A 226 25.31 8.08 12.33
CA THR A 226 24.53 6.91 11.85
C THR A 226 24.79 6.62 10.39
N ARG A 227 25.26 7.58 9.60
CA ARG A 227 25.77 7.37 8.24
C ARG A 227 27.18 6.81 8.30
N ASP A 228 28.03 7.32 9.17
CA ASP A 228 29.37 6.86 9.48
C ASP A 228 29.30 5.57 10.28
N ALA A 229 28.27 5.38 11.11
CA ALA A 229 27.84 4.08 11.63
C ALA A 229 26.88 3.35 10.72
N ALA A 230 26.67 3.78 9.47
CA ALA A 230 26.10 2.98 8.37
C ALA A 230 27.15 2.55 7.37
N VAL A 231 28.20 3.35 7.24
CA VAL A 231 29.48 3.04 6.62
C VAL A 231 30.32 2.20 7.59
N SER A 232 30.14 2.38 8.90
CA SER A 232 30.59 1.50 9.99
C SER A 232 29.42 0.79 10.69
N PHE A 233 28.23 0.78 10.07
CA PHE A 233 27.36 -0.38 10.25
C PHE A 233 28.24 -1.40 9.55
N LEU A 234 28.99 -2.15 10.36
CA LEU A 234 28.66 -3.54 10.44
C LEU A 234 27.18 -3.66 10.04
N CYS A 235 26.92 -3.98 8.77
CA CYS A 235 26.11 -5.15 8.56
C CYS A 235 26.51 -6.06 9.71
N ALA A 236 25.59 -6.37 10.62
CA ALA A 236 25.71 -7.65 11.27
C ALA A 236 25.63 -8.63 10.09
N SER A 237 26.77 -8.78 9.42
CA SER A 237 27.00 -9.72 8.37
C SER A 237 26.91 -10.99 9.17
N LEU A 238 25.78 -11.65 9.04
CA LEU A 238 25.67 -13.05 9.39
C LEU A 238 26.46 -13.91 8.38
N GLU A 239 27.29 -13.28 7.54
CA GLU A 239 27.94 -13.88 6.40
C GLU A 239 29.44 -13.61 6.56
N ARG A 240 30.16 -14.68 6.87
CA ARG A 240 31.55 -14.83 6.43
C ARG A 240 31.57 -14.48 4.95
N ASP A 241 32.32 -13.44 4.53
CA ASP A 241 32.44 -12.96 3.14
C ASP A 241 31.10 -12.75 2.38
N ASP A 242 30.90 -11.59 1.76
CA ASP A 242 29.69 -11.23 0.96
C ASP A 242 29.35 -12.20 -0.21
N PHE A 243 30.11 -13.29 -0.36
CA PHE A 243 29.96 -14.34 -1.37
C PHE A 243 29.58 -15.71 -0.80
N ALA A 244 29.54 -15.87 0.53
CA ALA A 244 29.47 -17.17 1.18
C ALA A 244 28.09 -17.41 1.84
N PHE A 245 27.19 -18.04 1.08
CA PHE A 245 25.96 -18.59 1.65
C PHE A 245 26.31 -19.77 2.57
N SER A 246 26.13 -19.67 3.88
CA SER A 246 26.42 -20.81 4.75
C SER A 246 25.45 -21.99 4.56
N ASP A 247 25.97 -23.23 4.67
CA ASP A 247 25.23 -24.48 4.53
C ASP A 247 24.38 -24.79 5.79
N TYR A 248 23.42 -23.92 6.06
CA TYR A 248 22.44 -24.11 7.11
C TYR A 248 21.59 -25.35 6.89
N LYS A 249 21.46 -25.83 5.64
CA LYS A 249 20.71 -27.04 5.31
C LYS A 249 21.35 -28.28 5.96
N SER A 250 22.68 -28.41 5.91
CA SER A 250 23.37 -29.51 6.58
C SER A 250 23.20 -29.45 8.09
N VAL A 251 23.31 -28.26 8.69
CA VAL A 251 23.08 -28.06 10.13
C VAL A 251 21.65 -28.45 10.53
N VAL A 252 20.64 -27.98 9.80
CA VAL A 252 19.22 -28.33 10.02
C VAL A 252 19.02 -29.84 9.91
N THR A 253 19.63 -30.47 8.89
CA THR A 253 19.52 -31.92 8.66
C THR A 253 20.23 -32.72 9.76
N GLN A 254 21.30 -32.20 10.35
CA GLN A 254 22.00 -32.84 11.45
C GLN A 254 21.24 -32.72 12.78
N VAL A 255 20.52 -31.62 13.00
CA VAL A 255 19.87 -31.33 14.28
C VAL A 255 18.41 -31.78 14.32
N TYR A 256 17.69 -31.76 13.19
CA TYR A 256 16.24 -31.98 13.15
C TYR A 256 15.82 -33.14 12.23
N ASN A 257 14.75 -33.83 12.64
CA ASN A 257 14.04 -34.82 11.86
C ASN A 257 12.97 -34.17 10.98
N ASN A 258 12.65 -34.82 9.87
CA ASN A 258 11.50 -34.43 9.07
C ASN A 258 10.20 -34.64 9.87
N VAL A 259 9.31 -33.64 9.82
CA VAL A 259 7.97 -33.78 10.37
C VAL A 259 7.19 -34.76 9.47
N LYS A 260 6.70 -35.86 10.04
CA LYS A 260 5.94 -36.88 9.32
C LYS A 260 4.44 -36.61 9.43
N GLY A 261 3.66 -36.95 8.40
CA GLY A 261 2.19 -36.90 8.44
C GLY A 261 1.58 -35.51 8.18
N ILE A 262 2.33 -34.57 7.59
CA ILE A 262 1.81 -33.25 7.23
C ILE A 262 0.91 -33.35 5.98
N GLN A 263 -0.26 -32.73 6.04
CA GLN A 263 -1.15 -32.47 4.90
C GLN A 263 -0.98 -31.03 4.35
N LYS A 264 -1.50 -30.74 3.15
CA LYS A 264 -1.27 -29.48 2.40
C LYS A 264 -1.65 -28.17 3.12
N TYR A 265 -2.53 -28.19 4.11
CA TYR A 265 -2.98 -27.00 4.82
C TYR A 265 -2.83 -27.20 6.33
N ASN A 266 -1.71 -26.70 6.88
CA ASN A 266 -1.43 -26.71 8.31
C ASN A 266 -0.77 -25.39 8.74
N THR A 267 -1.09 -24.91 9.93
CA THR A 267 -0.40 -23.84 10.63
C THR A 267 0.70 -24.44 11.50
N PHE A 268 1.92 -23.93 11.38
CA PHE A 268 3.05 -24.32 12.21
C PHE A 268 3.42 -23.17 13.14
N THR A 269 3.66 -23.49 14.41
CA THR A 269 4.12 -22.53 15.41
C THR A 269 5.32 -23.10 16.14
N THR A 270 6.40 -22.33 16.18
CA THR A 270 7.63 -22.64 16.90
C THR A 270 7.90 -21.52 17.90
N ARG A 271 8.63 -21.83 18.98
CA ARG A 271 9.04 -20.84 19.98
C ARG A 271 10.55 -20.78 20.05
N SER A 272 11.11 -19.57 20.13
CA SER A 272 12.56 -19.36 20.28
C SER A 272 13.11 -19.91 21.62
N SER A 273 12.24 -20.06 22.62
CA SER A 273 12.60 -20.65 23.92
C SER A 273 12.82 -22.16 23.85
N ILE A 274 12.21 -22.86 22.90
CA ILE A 274 12.32 -24.31 22.72
C ILE A 274 12.48 -24.63 21.22
N PRO A 275 13.68 -24.38 20.65
CA PRO A 275 13.93 -24.67 19.25
C PRO A 275 13.76 -26.17 18.96
N GLY A 276 13.13 -26.50 17.83
CA GLY A 276 12.86 -27.88 17.42
C GLY A 276 11.58 -28.50 17.98
N VAL A 277 10.80 -27.79 18.78
CA VAL A 277 9.41 -28.20 19.08
C VAL A 277 8.47 -27.40 18.19
N VAL A 278 7.76 -28.11 17.33
CA VAL A 278 6.83 -27.57 16.34
C VAL A 278 5.42 -27.93 16.76
N VAL A 279 4.57 -26.93 16.94
CA VAL A 279 3.13 -27.12 17.11
C VAL A 279 2.49 -27.04 15.74
N CYS A 280 1.75 -28.07 15.36
CA CYS A 280 1.05 -28.17 14.08
C CYS A 280 -0.46 -28.19 14.31
N GLN A 281 -1.19 -27.36 13.58
CA GLN A 281 -2.64 -27.29 13.59
C GLN A 281 -3.16 -27.37 12.15
N ARG A 282 -4.30 -28.03 11.94
CA ARG A 282 -4.92 -28.14 10.60
C ARG A 282 -5.64 -26.84 10.20
N THR A 283 -6.25 -26.17 11.17
CA THR A 283 -6.87 -24.85 11.08
C THR A 283 -6.62 -24.10 12.40
N PRO A 284 -6.78 -22.76 12.47
CA PRO A 284 -6.55 -21.99 13.70
C PRO A 284 -7.35 -22.50 14.92
N ASP A 285 -8.54 -23.06 14.68
CA ASP A 285 -9.44 -23.57 15.73
C ASP A 285 -9.26 -25.07 16.02
N SER A 286 -8.40 -25.77 15.27
CA SER A 286 -8.17 -27.20 15.47
C SER A 286 -7.23 -27.47 16.65
N PRO A 287 -7.37 -28.63 17.32
CA PRO A 287 -6.50 -28.98 18.44
C PRO A 287 -5.03 -29.06 17.98
N PRO A 288 -4.09 -28.47 18.74
CA PRO A 288 -2.68 -28.45 18.40
C PRO A 288 -2.02 -29.82 18.63
N ASN A 289 -1.27 -30.28 17.63
CA ASN A 289 -0.38 -31.44 17.73
C ASN A 289 1.06 -30.98 17.93
N VAL A 290 1.72 -31.46 18.97
CA VAL A 290 3.09 -31.07 19.31
C VAL A 290 4.08 -32.11 18.81
N PHE A 291 5.04 -31.68 17.98
CA PHE A 291 6.11 -32.50 17.45
C PHE A 291 7.47 -31.99 17.94
N ASP A 292 8.19 -32.80 18.71
CA ASP A 292 9.61 -32.54 18.99
C ASP A 292 10.46 -33.20 17.90
N ILE A 293 10.95 -32.38 16.96
CA ILE A 293 11.73 -32.85 15.82
C ILE A 293 13.23 -32.91 16.09
N ARG A 294 13.71 -32.61 17.29
CA ARG A 294 15.15 -32.71 17.59
C ARG A 294 15.64 -34.15 17.49
N LYS A 295 16.75 -34.37 16.78
CA LYS A 295 17.43 -35.66 16.78
C LYS A 295 18.00 -35.95 18.17
N ALA A 296 17.84 -37.19 18.61
CA ALA A 296 18.45 -37.68 19.84
C ALA A 296 19.74 -38.41 19.48
N ALA A 297 20.88 -37.86 19.86
CA ALA A 297 22.16 -38.58 19.82
C ALA A 297 22.37 -39.19 21.21
N ALA A 298 22.51 -40.52 21.29
CA ALA A 298 22.68 -41.25 22.56
C ALA A 298 21.61 -40.92 23.63
N GLY A 299 20.36 -40.69 23.21
CA GLY A 299 19.23 -40.40 24.12
C GLY A 299 19.17 -38.96 24.64
N LYS A 300 20.14 -38.10 24.33
CA LYS A 300 20.14 -36.68 24.71
C LYS A 300 19.87 -35.80 23.49
N ARG A 301 18.93 -34.87 23.62
CA ARG A 301 18.65 -33.84 22.61
C ARG A 301 19.58 -32.66 22.84
N LEU A 302 20.07 -32.07 21.76
CA LEU A 302 20.91 -30.86 21.83
C LEU A 302 20.12 -29.71 22.47
N GLY A 303 20.79 -28.98 23.35
CA GLY A 303 20.26 -27.77 23.98
C GLY A 303 20.28 -26.59 23.01
N LYS A 304 19.56 -25.52 23.35
CA LYS A 304 19.48 -24.31 22.52
C LYS A 304 20.85 -23.73 22.18
N GLU A 305 21.73 -23.61 23.17
CA GLU A 305 23.07 -23.02 23.00
C GLU A 305 23.92 -23.83 22.02
N ALA A 306 24.00 -25.15 22.21
CA ALA A 306 24.72 -26.04 21.29
C ALA A 306 24.16 -26.04 19.86
N ILE A 307 22.86 -25.76 19.69
CA ILE A 307 22.27 -25.61 18.35
C ILE A 307 22.72 -24.29 17.72
N LEU A 308 22.71 -23.18 18.47
CA LEU A 308 23.15 -21.89 17.99
C LEU A 308 24.63 -21.91 17.59
N ASP A 309 25.48 -22.57 18.39
CA ASP A 309 26.89 -22.77 18.05
C ASP A 309 27.07 -23.50 16.70
N LEU A 310 26.20 -24.46 16.36
CA LEU A 310 26.26 -25.15 15.06
C LEU A 310 25.84 -24.24 13.90
N TYR A 311 24.91 -23.31 14.12
CA TYR A 311 24.55 -22.31 13.11
C TYR A 311 25.68 -21.31 12.90
N ASP A 312 26.26 -20.79 13.98
CA ASP A 312 27.36 -19.82 13.93
C ASP A 312 28.63 -20.40 13.26
N ASN A 313 28.80 -21.73 13.32
CA ASN A 313 29.93 -22.44 12.72
C ASN A 313 29.59 -23.15 11.40
N ALA A 314 28.41 -22.94 10.81
CA ALA A 314 28.02 -23.56 9.54
C ALA A 314 29.06 -23.28 8.44
N ALA A 315 29.46 -24.30 7.68
CA ALA A 315 30.44 -24.14 6.58
C ALA A 315 29.85 -23.28 5.45
N ASP A 316 30.71 -22.55 4.74
CA ASP A 316 30.25 -21.73 3.61
C ASP A 316 30.07 -22.56 2.34
N LEU A 317 28.99 -22.28 1.62
CA LEU A 317 28.78 -22.86 0.29
C LEU A 317 29.70 -22.16 -0.70
N PRO A 318 30.27 -22.91 -1.66
CA PRO A 318 30.95 -22.29 -2.78
C PRO A 318 29.98 -21.41 -3.57
N PRO A 319 30.46 -20.35 -4.24
CA PRO A 319 29.61 -19.54 -5.09
C PRO A 319 28.92 -20.43 -6.14
N PRO A 320 27.66 -20.12 -6.50
CA PRO A 320 26.93 -20.92 -7.47
C PRO A 320 27.70 -20.94 -8.80
N PRO A 321 27.86 -22.11 -9.43
CA PRO A 321 28.56 -22.20 -10.71
C PRO A 321 27.82 -21.34 -11.76
N LEU A 322 28.59 -20.60 -12.56
CA LEU A 322 28.03 -19.81 -13.65
C LEU A 322 27.37 -20.74 -14.68
N HIS A 323 26.09 -20.48 -14.96
CA HIS A 323 25.31 -21.34 -15.83
C HIS A 323 25.78 -21.21 -17.29
N ALA A 324 26.16 -22.32 -17.93
CA ALA A 324 26.77 -22.33 -19.27
C ALA A 324 25.92 -21.64 -20.35
N GLU A 325 24.59 -21.80 -20.36
CA GLU A 325 23.75 -21.06 -21.33
C GLU A 325 23.72 -19.54 -21.07
N LYS A 326 23.87 -19.13 -19.81
CA LYS A 326 23.85 -17.71 -19.44
C LYS A 326 25.17 -17.06 -19.86
N LEU A 327 26.29 -17.76 -19.66
CA LEU A 327 27.60 -17.36 -20.20
C LEU A 327 27.55 -17.23 -21.73
N GLN A 328 26.99 -18.22 -22.43
CA GLN A 328 26.82 -18.18 -23.88
C GLN A 328 25.97 -16.97 -24.33
N HIS A 329 24.89 -16.67 -23.60
CA HIS A 329 24.05 -15.52 -23.91
C HIS A 329 24.77 -14.18 -23.68
N ILE A 330 25.52 -14.05 -22.58
CA ILE A 330 26.31 -12.85 -22.25
C ILE A 330 27.37 -12.62 -23.33
N HIS A 331 28.11 -13.66 -23.70
CA HIS A 331 29.13 -13.56 -24.75
C HIS A 331 28.55 -13.15 -26.11
N GLN A 332 27.41 -13.71 -26.50
CA GLN A 332 26.80 -13.41 -27.81
C GLN A 332 26.13 -12.03 -27.89
N ASN A 333 25.49 -11.58 -26.82
CA ASN A 333 24.59 -10.42 -26.88
C ASN A 333 25.08 -9.19 -26.12
N LEU A 334 25.95 -9.38 -25.12
CA LEU A 334 26.39 -8.30 -24.22
C LEU A 334 27.86 -7.94 -24.43
N HIS A 335 28.73 -8.92 -24.70
CA HIS A 335 30.18 -8.70 -24.91
C HIS A 335 30.52 -7.54 -25.87
N PRO A 336 29.82 -7.33 -27.00
CA PRO A 336 30.11 -6.19 -27.89
C PRO A 336 29.84 -4.80 -27.28
N TYR A 337 29.10 -4.74 -26.19
CA TYR A 337 28.68 -3.51 -25.50
C TYR A 337 29.35 -3.33 -24.14
N VAL A 338 30.24 -4.24 -23.74
CA VAL A 338 30.96 -4.15 -22.46
C VAL A 338 32.02 -3.05 -22.56
N PRO A 339 32.02 -2.04 -21.65
CA PRO A 339 33.08 -1.04 -21.62
C PRO A 339 34.45 -1.68 -21.35
N ILE A 340 35.50 -1.10 -21.91
CA ILE A 340 36.86 -1.68 -21.89
C ILE A 340 37.40 -1.91 -20.46
N GLU A 341 36.89 -1.15 -19.49
CA GLU A 341 37.23 -1.25 -18.06
C GLU A 341 36.75 -2.56 -17.40
N TYR A 342 35.82 -3.29 -18.04
CA TYR A 342 35.23 -4.53 -17.52
C TYR A 342 35.54 -5.74 -18.40
N THR A 343 36.38 -5.60 -19.42
CA THR A 343 36.71 -6.69 -20.35
C THR A 343 37.49 -7.83 -19.67
N ASP A 344 38.23 -7.53 -18.60
CA ASP A 344 39.03 -8.52 -17.85
C ASP A 344 38.24 -9.26 -16.75
N ASP A 345 36.93 -8.97 -16.58
CA ASP A 345 36.10 -9.67 -15.60
C ASP A 345 35.83 -11.12 -16.05
N PRO A 346 35.97 -12.14 -15.17
CA PRO A 346 35.68 -13.55 -15.48
C PRO A 346 34.31 -13.81 -16.12
N MET A 347 33.32 -12.94 -15.86
CA MET A 347 31.97 -13.02 -16.45
C MET A 347 31.94 -12.76 -17.96
N TYR A 348 32.92 -12.03 -18.49
CA TYR A 348 33.00 -11.62 -19.89
C TYR A 348 34.15 -12.29 -20.66
N HIS A 349 34.86 -13.26 -20.08
CA HIS A 349 35.92 -13.97 -20.78
C HIS A 349 35.38 -14.74 -22.01
N GLU A 350 36.25 -14.95 -23.00
CA GLU A 350 35.93 -15.78 -24.18
C GLU A 350 35.65 -17.22 -23.76
N LEU A 351 34.49 -17.74 -24.16
CA LEU A 351 34.05 -19.08 -23.78
C LEU A 351 34.97 -20.17 -24.32
N THR A 352 35.29 -21.13 -23.47
CA THR A 352 36.01 -22.33 -23.90
C THR A 352 35.12 -23.26 -24.72
N ALA A 353 35.72 -24.10 -25.57
CA ALA A 353 34.99 -25.07 -26.39
C ALA A 353 34.14 -26.06 -25.56
N GLU A 354 34.57 -26.37 -24.34
CA GLU A 354 33.85 -27.24 -23.41
C GLU A 354 32.58 -26.56 -22.88
N GLU A 355 32.65 -25.30 -22.46
CA GLU A 355 31.50 -24.52 -21.97
C GLU A 355 30.45 -24.29 -23.05
N GLU A 356 30.88 -24.03 -24.30
CA GLU A 356 29.96 -23.95 -25.42
C GLU A 356 29.22 -25.27 -25.69
N SER A 357 29.93 -26.39 -25.58
CA SER A 357 29.34 -27.71 -25.79
C SER A 357 28.32 -28.05 -24.70
N ALA A 358 28.61 -27.68 -23.45
CA ALA A 358 27.72 -27.85 -22.30
C ALA A 358 26.46 -26.98 -22.46
N ALA A 359 26.61 -25.71 -22.85
CA ALA A 359 25.48 -24.81 -23.10
C ALA A 359 24.55 -25.34 -24.20
N ARG A 360 25.13 -25.84 -25.31
CA ARG A 360 24.35 -26.45 -26.41
C ARG A 360 23.62 -27.73 -25.97
N SER A 361 24.25 -28.54 -25.13
CA SER A 361 23.64 -29.76 -24.57
C SER A 361 22.44 -29.43 -23.68
N ILE A 362 22.59 -28.48 -22.75
CA ILE A 362 21.53 -28.03 -21.85
C ILE A 362 20.33 -27.48 -22.65
N ARG A 363 20.61 -26.68 -23.69
CA ARG A 363 19.56 -26.13 -24.57
C ARG A 363 18.78 -27.22 -25.30
N LYS A 364 19.47 -28.25 -25.78
CA LYS A 364 18.83 -29.42 -26.41
C LYS A 364 17.98 -30.20 -25.41
N SER A 365 18.47 -30.47 -24.21
CA SER A 365 17.72 -31.17 -23.18
C SER A 365 16.46 -30.40 -22.75
N ARG A 366 16.52 -29.07 -22.66
CA ARG A 366 15.35 -28.23 -22.34
C ARG A 366 14.30 -28.24 -23.45
N LEU A 367 14.71 -28.23 -24.72
CA LEU A 367 13.79 -28.34 -25.85
C LEU A 367 13.11 -29.71 -25.86
N ALA A 368 13.86 -30.78 -25.63
CA ALA A 368 13.32 -32.15 -25.56
C ALA A 368 12.40 -32.40 -24.34
N ALA A 369 12.50 -31.61 -23.27
CA ALA A 369 11.60 -31.70 -22.11
C ALA A 369 10.30 -30.89 -22.26
N ASN A 370 10.25 -30.00 -23.27
CA ASN A 370 9.08 -29.19 -23.61
C ASN A 370 8.30 -29.74 -24.82
N GLU A 371 8.83 -30.76 -25.49
CA GLU A 371 8.14 -31.63 -26.44
C GLU A 371 7.51 -32.82 -25.71
#